data_AF-A0A6V8ETD8-F1
#
_entry.id   AF-A0A6V8ETD8-F1
#
_cell.length_a   1.000
_cell.length_b   1.000
_cell.length_c   1.000
_cell.angle_alpha   90.00
_cell.angle_beta   90.00
_cell.angle_gamma   90.00
#
_symmetry.space_group_name_H-M   'P 1'
#
loop_
_entity.id
_entity.type
_entity.pdbx_description
1 polymer ?
#
loop_
_entity_poly.entity_id
_entity_poly.type
_entity_poly.pdbx_seq_one_letter_code
_entity_poly.pdbx_strand_id
1 'polypeptide(L)'
;MAERALGEISDEEEIWLTIRSVLTVTRVAVLLGTIIVSEFFEQYYILDLTVAIWSLIVGIPLFFFISVLILWGNKAFIPASTQEQVSTILRPILERT
;
A
#
# COMPACT_ATOMS: atom_id res chain seq x y z
N MET A 1 -31.24 -23.17 -11.68
CA MET A 1 -30.62 -21.98 -12.31
C MET A 1 -30.40 -20.89 -11.24
N ALA A 2 -29.82 -21.25 -10.09
CA ALA A 2 -29.70 -20.38 -8.91
C ALA A 2 -28.29 -20.48 -8.27
N GLU A 3 -27.29 -20.86 -9.06
CA GLU A 3 -25.94 -21.19 -8.57
C GLU A 3 -24.84 -20.27 -9.13
N ARG A 4 -25.19 -19.23 -9.91
CA ARG A 4 -24.23 -18.31 -10.52
C ARG A 4 -24.18 -16.92 -9.88
N ALA A 5 -24.84 -16.72 -8.75
CA ALA A 5 -24.98 -15.40 -8.12
C ALA A 5 -24.20 -15.24 -6.80
N LEU A 6 -23.36 -16.21 -6.40
CA LEU A 6 -22.63 -16.22 -5.12
C LEU A 6 -21.11 -16.36 -5.28
N GLY A 7 -20.53 -16.06 -6.45
CA GLY A 7 -19.19 -16.56 -6.77
C GLY A 7 -18.27 -15.63 -7.56
N GLU A 8 -18.45 -14.31 -7.52
CA GLU A 8 -17.46 -13.41 -8.11
C GLU A 8 -17.22 -12.26 -7.13
N ILE A 9 -16.32 -12.49 -6.16
CA ILE A 9 -15.39 -11.41 -5.82
C ILE A 9 -14.79 -11.03 -7.17
N SER A 10 -14.93 -9.77 -7.59
CA SER A 10 -14.47 -9.35 -8.91
C SER A 10 -12.98 -9.72 -9.03
N ASP A 11 -12.59 -10.44 -10.08
CA ASP A 11 -11.20 -10.84 -10.33
C ASP A 11 -10.22 -9.67 -10.18
N GLU A 12 -10.68 -8.46 -10.52
CA GLU A 12 -9.96 -7.20 -10.38
C GLU A 12 -9.63 -6.84 -8.91
N GLU A 13 -10.54 -7.12 -7.97
CA GLU A 13 -10.34 -6.89 -6.53
C GLU A 13 -9.28 -7.84 -5.96
N GLU A 14 -9.31 -9.12 -6.34
CA GLU A 14 -8.34 -10.11 -5.85
C GLU A 14 -6.92 -9.83 -6.38
N ILE A 15 -6.82 -9.44 -7.66
CA ILE A 15 -5.57 -8.98 -8.27
C ILE A 15 -5.08 -7.72 -7.55
N TRP A 16 -5.97 -6.76 -7.28
CA TRP A 16 -5.61 -5.53 -6.57
C TRP A 16 -5.10 -5.81 -5.15
N LEU A 17 -5.71 -6.74 -4.40
CA LEU A 17 -5.25 -7.12 -3.07
C LEU A 17 -3.82 -7.70 -3.09
N THR A 18 -3.50 -8.51 -4.10
CA THR A 18 -2.15 -9.06 -4.29
C THR A 18 -1.14 -7.95 -4.62
N ILE A 19 -1.47 -7.06 -5.56
CA ILE A 19 -0.63 -5.91 -5.93
C ILE A 19 -0.41 -4.99 -4.72
N ARG A 20 -1.48 -4.69 -3.97
CA ARG A 20 -1.42 -3.89 -2.75
C ARG A 20 -0.48 -4.51 -1.72
N SER A 21 -0.52 -5.84 -1.54
CA SER A 21 0.36 -6.56 -0.63
C SER A 21 1.83 -6.38 -1.05
N VAL A 22 2.15 -6.64 -2.33
CA VAL A 22 3.50 -6.46 -2.86
C VAL A 22 3.96 -5.01 -2.73
N LEU A 23 3.13 -4.02 -3.11
CA LEU A 23 3.45 -2.60 -2.96
C LEU A 23 3.72 -2.21 -1.50
N THR A 24 2.99 -2.80 -0.56
CA THR A 24 3.20 -2.56 0.89
C THR A 24 4.55 -3.11 1.34
N VAL A 25 4.93 -4.31 0.89
CA VAL A 25 6.26 -4.89 1.17
C VAL A 25 7.35 -4.05 0.52
N THR A 26 7.19 -3.68 -0.75
CA THR A 26 8.13 -2.82 -1.48
C THR A 26 8.32 -1.49 -0.77
N ARG A 27 7.26 -0.89 -0.23
CA ARG A 27 7.33 0.36 0.54
C ARG A 27 8.26 0.24 1.74
N VAL A 28 8.19 -0.87 2.48
CA VAL A 28 9.11 -1.14 3.61
C VAL A 28 10.53 -1.37 3.10
N ALA A 29 10.69 -2.13 2.01
CA ALA A 29 11.99 -2.37 1.39
C ALA A 29 12.67 -1.08 0.93
N VAL A 30 11.91 -0.11 0.42
CA VAL A 30 12.43 1.22 0.02
C VAL A 30 12.95 1.99 1.23
N LEU A 31 12.23 1.98 2.36
CA LEU A 31 12.72 2.61 3.59
C LEU A 31 14.02 1.97 4.07
N LEU A 32 14.04 0.64 4.15
CA LEU A 32 15.23 -0.11 4.56
C LEU A 32 16.40 0.13 3.60
N GLY A 33 16.13 0.12 2.29
CA GLY A 33 17.12 0.41 1.25
C GLY A 33 17.67 1.83 1.38
N THR A 34 16.83 2.81 1.69
CA THR A 34 17.27 4.19 1.91
C THR A 34 18.20 4.28 3.11
N ILE A 35 17.87 3.61 4.23
CA ILE A 35 18.73 3.58 5.42
C ILE A 35 20.08 2.90 5.10
N ILE A 36 20.04 1.74 4.45
CA ILE A 36 21.26 0.99 4.08
C ILE A 36 22.13 1.82 3.14
N VAL A 37 21.56 2.39 2.07
CA VAL A 37 22.33 3.23 1.14
C VAL A 37 22.89 4.45 1.86
N SER A 38 22.12 5.06 2.76
CA SER A 38 22.58 6.20 3.54
C SER A 38 23.78 5.88 4.42
N GLU A 39 23.74 4.75 5.13
CA GLU A 39 24.80 4.35 6.05
C GLU A 39 26.08 3.93 5.31
N PHE A 40 25.93 3.10 4.27
CA PHE A 40 27.09 2.51 3.59
C PHE A 40 27.81 3.47 2.64
N PHE A 41 27.13 4.53 2.17
CA PHE A 41 27.66 5.45 1.17
C PHE A 41 27.85 6.87 1.68
N GLU A 42 27.87 7.09 2.99
CA GLU A 42 28.07 8.41 3.61
C GLU A 42 29.32 9.13 3.10
N GLN A 43 30.39 8.39 2.83
CA GLN A 43 31.69 8.93 2.42
C GLN A 43 31.76 9.32 0.93
N TYR A 44 30.75 8.95 0.13
CA TYR A 44 30.71 9.25 -1.29
C TYR A 44 29.92 10.53 -1.55
N TYR A 45 30.47 11.39 -2.41
CA TYR A 45 29.88 12.67 -2.78
C TYR A 45 29.56 12.69 -4.26
N ILE A 46 28.36 13.15 -4.60
CA ILE A 46 27.88 13.39 -5.96
C ILE A 46 27.31 14.81 -5.99
N LEU A 47 27.80 15.65 -6.90
CA LEU A 47 27.36 17.06 -7.03
C LEU A 47 27.44 17.82 -5.70
N ASP A 48 28.55 17.68 -4.98
CA ASP A 48 28.82 18.28 -3.67
C ASP A 48 27.84 17.90 -2.54
N LEU A 49 26.99 16.89 -2.77
CA LEU A 49 26.08 16.30 -1.78
C LEU A 49 26.46 14.85 -1.52
N THR A 50 26.33 14.41 -0.27
CA THR A 50 26.59 13.01 0.07
C THR A 50 25.57 12.10 -0.61
N VAL A 51 26.01 10.89 -0.98
CA VAL A 51 25.10 9.85 -1.50
C VAL A 51 24.00 9.53 -0.48
N ALA A 52 24.30 9.69 0.81
CA ALA A 52 23.31 9.64 1.88
C ALA A 52 22.16 10.64 1.68
N ILE A 53 22.48 11.92 1.42
CA ILE A 53 21.46 12.93 1.15
C ILE A 53 20.69 12.62 -0.15
N TRP A 54 21.39 12.19 -1.21
CA TRP A 54 20.74 11.78 -2.45
C TRP A 54 19.76 10.61 -2.26
N SER A 55 20.11 9.66 -1.39
CA SER A 55 19.23 8.53 -1.05
C SER A 55 17.92 9.01 -0.41
N LEU A 56 17.97 10.05 0.43
CA LEU A 56 16.78 10.65 1.03
C LEU A 56 15.95 11.42 -0.01
N ILE A 57 16.62 12.19 -0.86
CA ILE A 57 15.98 12.96 -1.95
C ILE A 57 15.20 12.05 -2.88
N VAL A 58 15.68 10.83 -3.15
CA VAL A 58 14.98 9.85 -4.01
C VAL A 58 14.03 8.96 -3.22
N GLY A 59 14.48 8.44 -2.08
CA GLY A 59 13.78 7.45 -1.27
C GLY A 59 12.48 7.98 -0.67
N ILE A 60 12.47 9.22 -0.18
CA ILE A 60 11.26 9.83 0.39
C ILE A 60 10.19 10.02 -0.70
N PRO A 61 10.43 10.69 -1.84
CA PRO A 61 9.44 10.77 -2.91
C PRO A 61 8.95 9.41 -3.40
N LEU A 62 9.84 8.41 -3.50
CA LEU A 62 9.46 7.08 -3.95
C LEU A 62 8.53 6.37 -2.94
N PHE A 63 8.80 6.53 -1.64
CA PHE A 63 7.91 6.06 -0.58
C PHE A 63 6.52 6.71 -0.64
N PHE A 64 6.48 8.03 -0.82
CA PHE A 64 5.21 8.76 -1.00
C PHE A 64 4.48 8.34 -2.26
N PHE A 65 5.19 8.16 -3.37
CA PHE A 65 4.62 7.73 -4.63
C PHE A 65 3.94 6.36 -4.51
N ILE A 66 4.61 5.37 -3.91
CA ILE A 66 4.01 4.05 -3.63
C ILE A 66 2.80 4.19 -2.71
N SER A 67 2.88 5.05 -1.70
CA SER A 67 1.76 5.29 -0.77
C SER A 67 0.54 5.85 -1.49
N VAL A 68 0.75 6.83 -2.38
CA VAL A 68 -0.32 7.42 -3.20
C VAL A 68 -0.89 6.37 -4.17
N LEU A 69 -0.06 5.55 -4.82
CA LEU A 69 -0.52 4.47 -5.69
C LEU A 69 -1.44 3.49 -4.96
N ILE A 70 -1.08 3.08 -3.75
CA ILE A 70 -1.93 2.21 -2.92
C ILE A 70 -3.26 2.89 -2.59
N LEU A 71 -3.25 4.17 -2.19
CA LEU A 71 -4.48 4.90 -1.89
C LEU A 71 -5.38 5.03 -3.12
N TRP A 72 -4.78 5.32 -4.28
CA TRP A 72 -5.50 5.53 -5.52
C TRP A 72 -6.13 4.23 -6.03
N GLY A 73 -5.38 3.13 -6.03
CA GLY A 73 -5.95 1.85 -6.42
C GLY A 73 -6.91 1.28 -5.38
N ASN A 74 -6.72 1.53 -4.08
CA ASN A 74 -7.74 1.17 -3.08
C ASN A 74 -9.07 1.88 -3.38
N LYS A 75 -9.02 3.15 -3.79
CA LYS A 75 -10.22 3.89 -4.17
C LYS A 75 -10.83 3.37 -5.49
N ALA A 76 -10.02 2.91 -6.43
CA ALA A 76 -10.47 2.47 -7.74
C ALA A 76 -11.03 1.03 -7.74
N PHE A 77 -10.44 0.13 -6.97
CA PHE A 77 -10.69 -1.31 -7.05
C PHE A 77 -11.38 -1.90 -5.82
N ILE A 78 -11.48 -1.18 -4.69
CA ILE A 78 -12.23 -1.63 -3.51
C ILE A 78 -13.57 -0.90 -3.47
N PRO A 79 -14.69 -1.54 -3.85
CA PRO A 79 -16.00 -0.91 -3.79
C PRO A 79 -16.40 -0.62 -2.34
N ALA A 80 -17.06 0.52 -2.11
CA ALA A 80 -17.46 0.99 -0.78
C ALA A 80 -18.39 0.02 -0.02
N SER A 81 -19.02 -0.94 -0.71
CA SER A 81 -19.92 -1.95 -0.15
C SER A 81 -19.26 -2.94 0.82
N THR A 82 -17.95 -3.19 0.70
CA THR A 82 -17.22 -4.08 1.61
C THR A 82 -17.02 -3.44 2.99
N GLN A 83 -16.98 -2.10 3.07
CA GLN A 83 -16.89 -1.35 4.33
C GLN A 83 -18.23 -1.31 5.08
N GLU A 84 -19.36 -1.21 4.35
CA GLU A 84 -20.69 -1.20 4.98
C GLU A 84 -21.08 -2.56 5.58
N GLN A 85 -20.75 -3.68 4.93
CA GLN A 85 -21.09 -5.02 5.45
C GLN A 85 -20.47 -5.31 6.83
N VAL A 86 -19.24 -4.86 7.10
CA VAL A 86 -18.62 -4.98 8.43
C VAL A 86 -19.41 -4.20 9.48
N SER A 87 -19.94 -3.03 9.13
CA SER A 87 -20.77 -2.21 10.03
C SER A 87 -22.19 -2.78 10.24
N THR A 88 -22.79 -3.37 9.21
CA THR A 88 -24.13 -4.00 9.29
C THR A 88 -24.12 -5.25 10.16
N ILE A 89 -23.03 -6.03 10.16
CA ILE A 89 -22.86 -7.22 11.01
C ILE A 89 -22.69 -6.84 12.49
N LEU A 90 -22.16 -5.66 12.81
CA LEU A 90 -21.93 -5.20 14.20
C LEU A 90 -23.14 -4.52 14.86
N ARG A 91 -24.11 -4.04 14.06
CA ARG A 91 -25.35 -3.42 14.55
C ARG A 91 -26.09 -4.24 15.62
N PRO A 92 -26.33 -5.56 15.45
CA PRO A 92 -27.05 -6.35 16.46
C PRO A 92 -26.29 -6.55 17.77
N ILE A 93 -24.99 -6.25 17.84
CA ILE A 93 -24.17 -6.39 19.06
C ILE A 93 -24.19 -5.09 19.88
N LEU A 94 -24.16 -3.94 19.21
CA LEU A 94 -24.24 -2.62 19.86
C LEU A 94 -25.63 -2.33 20.46
N GLU A 95 -26.71 -2.89 19.92
CA GLU A 95 -28.07 -2.75 20.47
C GLU A 95 -28.33 -3.63 21.71
N ARG A 96 -27.39 -4.51 22.09
CA ARG A 96 -27.54 -5.44 23.23
C ARG A 96 -26.83 -5.01 24.52
N THR A 97 -26.16 -3.85 24.54
CA THR A 97 -25.56 -3.24 25.74
C THR A 97 -26.33 -1.98 26.10
#